data_AF-A0A6H1R691-F1
#
_entry.id   AF-A0A6H1R691-F1
#
_cell.length_a   1.000
_cell.length_b   1.000
_cell.length_c   1.000
_cell.angle_alpha   90.00
_cell.angle_beta   90.00
_cell.angle_gamma   90.00
#
_symmetry.space_group_name_H-M   'P 1'
#
loop_
_entity.id
_entity.type
_entity.pdbx_description
1 polymer ?
#
loop_
_entity_poly.entity_id
_entity_poly.type
_entity_poly.pdbx_seq_one_letter_code
_entity_poly.pdbx_strand_id
1 'polypeptide(L)'
;MNDVLEHQVRPTEQEAQLNLRAVLELCAAGEVRCSEKTGRPSAATIRTVRSRLASGDFYPDEPIAAFAWPLLLQAGGLARIDGGRLRLTPKGRAALAAPAAEVIRALWQRWLTHAVIDEFSRIDEIKGQRIKNVISAAKPRRQVVARALAGCPVDEWIGVDGLFASMRRARLNPAVARSDMALWKLYLVDPQYGSLGYDGFHRWEILEGRYTLAVLFEYAGTLGLIDVEYVHPDGERDDFRDNWGADELDALSRYDGLQAIRLNALGCFALGLADSYQPPAATGQERGLKVLPNLDVVVTGSLPPGDELLLSAYAEQTADRVWTISSTSLLTALDTGRELAEFTGFLASRAENEVPGTLDTLVDDISRRAGQLTDLGHVRMIECADSALATLIARDRATRSLCRLVGDRHLAIPLDRESKFRVAVRKLGYVMPTSS
;
A
#
# COMPACT_ATOMS: atom_id res chain seq x y z
N MET A 1 -8.15 -16.42 -29.84
CA MET A 1 -9.17 -15.43 -30.24
C MET A 1 -8.96 -14.28 -29.28
N ASN A 2 -7.99 -13.42 -29.63
CA ASN A 2 -7.51 -12.36 -28.77
C ASN A 2 -8.61 -11.32 -28.69
N ASP A 3 -9.17 -11.15 -27.49
CA ASP A 3 -9.93 -9.96 -27.15
C ASP A 3 -8.91 -8.83 -27.11
N VAL A 4 -8.61 -8.25 -28.28
CA VAL A 4 -7.85 -7.00 -28.38
C VAL A 4 -8.67 -6.02 -27.56
N LEU A 5 -8.16 -5.62 -26.40
CA LEU A 5 -8.87 -4.66 -25.55
C LEU A 5 -9.19 -3.45 -26.42
N GLU A 6 -10.49 -3.26 -26.67
CA GLU A 6 -11.02 -2.07 -27.31
C GLU A 6 -10.46 -0.85 -26.60
N HIS A 7 -10.12 0.16 -27.37
CA HIS A 7 -9.65 1.45 -26.90
C HIS A 7 -10.46 1.97 -25.70
N GLN A 8 -9.79 2.17 -24.56
CA GLN A 8 -10.40 2.51 -23.27
C GLN A 8 -10.08 3.92 -22.85
N VAL A 9 -11.10 4.66 -22.39
CA VAL A 9 -10.94 5.92 -21.67
C VAL A 9 -11.36 5.69 -20.22
N ARG A 10 -10.44 5.92 -19.27
CA ARG A 10 -10.65 5.63 -17.86
C ARG A 10 -10.43 6.88 -17.00
N PRO A 11 -11.50 7.48 -16.47
CA PRO A 11 -11.40 8.47 -15.40
C PRO A 11 -10.86 7.82 -14.12
N THR A 12 -9.78 8.33 -13.56
CA THR A 12 -9.08 7.67 -12.44
C THR A 12 -9.29 8.35 -11.10
N GLU A 13 -9.80 9.58 -11.09
CA GLU A 13 -9.88 10.44 -9.91
C GLU A 13 -10.70 9.84 -8.75
N GLN A 14 -11.95 9.44 -9.04
CA GLN A 14 -12.83 8.83 -8.04
C GLN A 14 -12.35 7.40 -7.71
N GLU A 15 -11.87 6.69 -8.71
CA GLU A 15 -11.41 5.32 -8.58
C GLU A 15 -10.23 5.21 -7.60
N ALA A 16 -9.25 6.10 -7.70
CA ALA A 16 -8.09 6.10 -6.82
C ALA A 16 -8.45 6.34 -5.36
N GLN A 17 -9.48 7.15 -5.08
CA GLN A 17 -9.97 7.39 -3.72
C GLN A 17 -10.61 6.14 -3.12
N LEU A 18 -11.42 5.42 -3.91
CA LEU A 18 -11.99 4.13 -3.51
C LEU A 18 -10.91 3.06 -3.31
N ASN A 19 -9.97 2.99 -4.25
CA ASN A 19 -8.87 2.04 -4.23
C ASN A 19 -7.92 2.26 -3.05
N LEU A 20 -7.62 3.51 -2.69
CA LEU A 20 -6.83 3.84 -1.51
C LEU A 20 -7.44 3.23 -0.25
N ARG A 21 -8.77 3.40 -0.05
CA ARG A 21 -9.48 2.81 1.10
C ARG A 21 -9.36 1.29 1.07
N ALA A 22 -9.66 0.66 -0.07
CA ALA A 22 -9.62 -0.79 -0.21
C ALA A 22 -8.24 -1.37 0.12
N VAL A 23 -7.15 -0.77 -0.37
CA VAL A 23 -5.79 -1.29 -0.14
C VAL A 23 -5.33 -1.04 1.31
N LEU A 24 -5.71 0.10 1.92
CA LEU A 24 -5.44 0.33 3.34
C LEU A 24 -6.16 -0.71 4.21
N GLU A 25 -7.41 -1.06 3.88
CA GLU A 25 -8.16 -2.11 4.58
C GLU A 25 -7.54 -3.49 4.41
N LEU A 26 -7.10 -3.85 3.20
CA LEU A 26 -6.36 -5.10 2.97
C LEU A 26 -5.06 -5.17 3.80
N CYS A 27 -4.37 -4.04 4.00
CA CYS A 27 -3.21 -3.97 4.88
C CYS A 27 -3.61 -4.10 6.36
N ALA A 28 -4.73 -3.52 6.78
CA ALA A 28 -5.27 -3.64 8.13
C ALA A 28 -5.68 -5.09 8.45
N ALA A 29 -6.30 -5.79 7.49
CA ALA A 29 -6.61 -7.22 7.55
C ALA A 29 -5.36 -8.12 7.45
N GLY A 30 -4.19 -7.55 7.14
CA GLY A 30 -2.93 -8.29 7.00
C GLY A 30 -2.86 -9.16 5.74
N GLU A 31 -3.74 -8.97 4.76
CA GLU A 31 -3.82 -9.79 3.54
C GLU A 31 -2.75 -9.46 2.50
N VAL A 32 -2.12 -8.29 2.64
CA VAL A 32 -1.05 -7.83 1.73
C VAL A 32 0.31 -8.37 2.18
N ARG A 33 1.00 -9.03 1.25
CA ARG A 33 2.35 -9.59 1.45
C ARG A 33 3.34 -9.02 0.46
N CYS A 34 4.51 -8.68 0.95
CA CYS A 34 5.58 -8.10 0.14
C CYS A 34 6.91 -8.77 0.47
N SER A 35 7.81 -8.85 -0.50
CA SER A 35 9.15 -9.38 -0.30
C SER A 35 9.93 -8.49 0.65
N GLU A 36 10.53 -9.07 1.70
CA GLU A 36 11.42 -8.34 2.60
C GLU A 36 12.68 -7.81 1.90
N LYS A 37 13.11 -8.47 0.82
CA LYS A 37 14.32 -8.10 0.06
C LYS A 37 14.05 -6.96 -0.93
N THR A 38 12.93 -7.01 -1.65
CA THR A 38 12.68 -6.10 -2.77
C THR A 38 11.53 -5.13 -2.53
N GLY A 39 10.76 -5.30 -1.45
CA GLY A 39 9.54 -4.55 -1.19
C GLY A 39 8.37 -4.89 -2.13
N ARG A 40 8.59 -5.69 -3.17
CA ARG A 40 7.61 -5.96 -4.23
C ARG A 40 6.47 -6.85 -3.73
N PRO A 41 5.22 -6.61 -4.17
CA PRO A 41 4.10 -7.48 -3.83
C PRO A 41 4.27 -8.87 -4.44
N SER A 42 3.78 -9.90 -3.73
CA SER A 42 3.75 -11.27 -4.25
C SER A 42 2.67 -11.43 -5.33
N ALA A 43 2.76 -12.47 -6.17
CA ALA A 43 1.71 -12.77 -7.16
C ALA A 43 0.33 -13.01 -6.50
N ALA A 44 0.31 -13.59 -5.29
CA ALA A 44 -0.92 -13.74 -4.52
C ALA A 44 -1.49 -12.37 -4.10
N THR A 45 -0.63 -11.48 -3.61
CA THR A 45 -1.01 -10.10 -3.27
C THR A 45 -1.53 -9.31 -4.45
N ILE A 46 -0.90 -9.44 -5.62
CA ILE A 46 -1.39 -8.80 -6.85
C ILE A 46 -2.81 -9.27 -7.15
N ARG A 47 -3.10 -10.57 -7.06
CA ARG A 47 -4.47 -11.08 -7.26
C ARG A 47 -5.46 -10.54 -6.23
N THR A 48 -5.10 -10.54 -4.95
CA THR A 48 -5.94 -10.02 -3.85
C THR A 48 -6.23 -8.54 -4.01
N VAL A 49 -5.23 -7.73 -4.35
CA VAL A 49 -5.41 -6.29 -4.57
C VAL A 49 -6.29 -6.07 -5.80
N ARG A 50 -5.97 -6.71 -6.93
CA ARG A 50 -6.72 -6.59 -8.19
C ARG A 50 -8.21 -6.89 -8.02
N SER A 51 -8.58 -7.92 -7.26
CA SER A 51 -9.99 -8.26 -7.02
C SER A 51 -10.74 -7.26 -6.15
N ARG A 52 -10.05 -6.31 -5.51
CA ARG A 52 -10.63 -5.29 -4.64
C ARG A 52 -10.50 -3.87 -5.20
N LEU A 53 -9.88 -3.69 -6.37
CA LEU A 53 -9.88 -2.41 -7.05
C LEU A 53 -11.27 -2.14 -7.65
N ALA A 54 -11.76 -0.91 -7.51
CA ALA A 54 -13.12 -0.52 -7.88
C ALA A 54 -13.47 -0.77 -9.35
N SER A 55 -12.47 -0.70 -10.24
CA SER A 55 -12.62 -0.98 -11.68
C SER A 55 -11.60 -2.02 -12.17
N GLY A 56 -11.08 -2.86 -11.27
CA GLY A 56 -10.01 -3.81 -11.58
C GLY A 56 -8.67 -3.13 -11.88
N ASP A 57 -7.73 -3.88 -12.46
CA ASP A 57 -6.47 -3.32 -12.96
C ASP A 57 -6.67 -2.69 -14.37
N PHE A 58 -5.68 -1.98 -14.90
CA PHE A 58 -5.76 -1.40 -16.25
C PHE A 58 -5.79 -2.47 -17.35
N TYR A 59 -5.00 -3.53 -17.17
CA TYR A 59 -5.01 -4.72 -18.02
C TYR A 59 -5.43 -5.95 -17.22
N PRO A 60 -6.15 -6.91 -17.83
CA PRO A 60 -6.53 -8.15 -17.18
C PRO A 60 -5.31 -8.99 -16.81
N ASP A 61 -4.32 -9.07 -17.69
CA ASP A 61 -3.20 -10.01 -17.60
C ASP A 61 -1.88 -9.35 -17.18
N GLU A 62 -1.76 -8.03 -17.34
CA GLU A 62 -0.58 -7.26 -16.96
C GLU A 62 -0.85 -6.37 -15.75
N PRO A 63 -0.36 -6.72 -14.54
CA PRO A 63 -0.65 -5.94 -13.35
C PRO A 63 0.08 -4.60 -13.39
N ILE A 64 -0.67 -3.51 -13.27
CA ILE A 64 -0.18 -2.13 -13.20
C ILE A 64 -0.57 -1.55 -11.84
N ALA A 65 -1.85 -1.27 -11.61
CA ALA A 65 -2.34 -0.66 -10.38
C ALA A 65 -2.21 -1.59 -9.18
N ALA A 66 -2.51 -2.89 -9.34
CA ALA A 66 -2.39 -3.85 -8.25
C ALA A 66 -0.92 -4.08 -7.81
N PHE A 67 0.02 -3.86 -8.72
CA PHE A 67 1.45 -3.86 -8.40
C PHE A 67 1.89 -2.56 -7.71
N ALA A 68 1.40 -1.41 -8.17
CA ALA A 68 1.79 -0.09 -7.69
C ALA A 68 1.33 0.21 -6.26
N TRP A 69 0.07 -0.11 -5.92
CA TRP A 69 -0.54 0.26 -4.64
C TRP A 69 0.28 -0.15 -3.39
N PRO A 70 0.73 -1.41 -3.24
CA PRO A 70 1.59 -1.79 -2.12
C PRO A 70 2.89 -1.00 -2.03
N LEU A 71 3.48 -0.60 -3.16
CA LEU A 71 4.71 0.20 -3.20
C LEU A 71 4.45 1.66 -2.85
N LEU A 72 3.32 2.22 -3.31
CA LEU A 72 2.88 3.58 -2.97
C LEU A 72 2.69 3.73 -1.46
N LEU A 73 2.00 2.79 -0.81
CA LEU A 73 1.82 2.79 0.64
C LEU A 73 3.15 2.70 1.41
N GLN A 74 4.10 1.89 0.91
CA GLN A 74 5.46 1.79 1.48
C GLN A 74 6.23 3.11 1.35
N ALA A 75 6.25 3.71 0.16
CA ALA A 75 6.95 4.99 -0.08
C ALA A 75 6.38 6.14 0.75
N GLY A 76 5.05 6.14 0.92
CA GLY A 76 4.31 7.09 1.77
C GLY A 76 4.55 6.93 3.28
N GLY A 77 5.12 5.80 3.69
CA GLY A 77 5.23 5.41 5.10
C GLY A 77 3.89 5.09 5.75
N LEU A 78 2.85 4.81 4.96
CA LEU A 78 1.53 4.40 5.45
C LEU A 78 1.55 2.93 5.89
N ALA A 79 2.36 2.11 5.24
CA ALA A 79 2.56 0.74 5.64
C ALA A 79 4.05 0.35 5.61
N ARG A 80 4.42 -0.64 6.42
CA ARG A 80 5.78 -1.20 6.50
C ARG A 80 5.75 -2.72 6.47
N ILE A 81 6.79 -3.32 5.93
CA ILE A 81 6.91 -4.78 5.91
C ILE A 81 7.34 -5.27 7.30
N ASP A 82 6.61 -6.24 7.83
CA ASP A 82 6.85 -6.90 9.10
C ASP A 82 6.53 -8.39 8.98
N GLY A 83 7.56 -9.24 9.03
CA GLY A 83 7.44 -10.69 8.78
C GLY A 83 6.83 -11.03 7.42
N GLY A 84 7.27 -10.34 6.36
CA GLY A 84 6.75 -10.48 4.99
C GLY A 84 5.31 -10.00 4.75
N ARG A 85 4.63 -9.41 5.75
CA ARG A 85 3.30 -8.78 5.60
C ARG A 85 3.43 -7.27 5.58
N LEU A 86 2.63 -6.60 4.77
CA LEU A 86 2.58 -5.14 4.72
C LEU A 86 1.56 -4.65 5.77
N ARG A 87 2.05 -4.15 6.91
CA ARG A 87 1.22 -3.71 8.03
C ARG A 87 1.12 -2.19 8.08
N LEU A 88 -0.06 -1.68 8.44
CA LEU A 88 -0.26 -0.24 8.63
C LEU A 88 0.64 0.32 9.75
N THR A 89 1.26 1.46 9.49
CA THR A 89 1.91 2.29 10.50
C THR A 89 0.86 3.13 11.24
N PRO A 90 1.20 3.83 12.34
CA PRO A 90 0.28 4.80 12.94
C PRO A 90 -0.22 5.85 11.94
N LYS A 91 0.64 6.26 11.00
CA LYS A 91 0.28 7.17 9.90
C LYS A 91 -0.71 6.52 8.92
N GLY A 92 -0.54 5.24 8.60
CA GLY A 92 -1.48 4.50 7.75
C GLY A 92 -2.85 4.31 8.38
N ARG A 93 -2.91 4.06 9.69
CA ARG A 93 -4.19 4.01 10.42
C ARG A 93 -4.89 5.37 10.40
N ALA A 94 -4.17 6.45 10.69
CA ALA A 94 -4.74 7.80 10.60
C ALA A 94 -5.22 8.14 9.17
N ALA A 95 -4.60 7.58 8.13
CA ALA A 95 -5.00 7.79 6.74
C ALA A 95 -6.36 7.17 6.39
N LEU A 96 -6.86 6.17 7.15
CA LEU A 96 -8.20 5.62 6.95
C LEU A 96 -9.28 6.67 7.23
N ALA A 97 -9.07 7.54 8.22
CA ALA A 97 -10.02 8.59 8.60
C ALA A 97 -9.78 9.94 7.90
N ALA A 98 -8.65 10.10 7.20
CA ALA A 98 -8.30 11.35 6.54
C ALA A 98 -8.99 11.49 5.17
N PRO A 99 -9.20 12.73 4.67
CA PRO A 99 -9.67 12.93 3.30
C PRO A 99 -8.74 12.26 2.28
N ALA A 100 -9.29 11.41 1.42
CA ALA A 100 -8.52 10.59 0.49
C ALA A 100 -7.61 11.43 -0.43
N ALA A 101 -8.09 12.58 -0.92
CA ALA A 101 -7.32 13.49 -1.76
C ALA A 101 -6.04 14.01 -1.07
N GLU A 102 -6.09 14.30 0.23
CA GLU A 102 -4.91 14.73 1.01
C GLU A 102 -3.90 13.59 1.16
N VAL A 103 -4.40 12.37 1.40
CA VAL A 103 -3.55 11.18 1.49
C VAL A 103 -2.88 10.91 0.15
N ILE A 104 -3.62 10.97 -0.96
CA ILE A 104 -3.11 10.78 -2.33
C ILE A 104 -2.04 11.83 -2.66
N ARG A 105 -2.30 13.12 -2.36
CA ARG A 105 -1.32 14.20 -2.52
C ARG A 105 -0.03 13.90 -1.75
N ALA A 106 -0.15 13.49 -0.48
CA ALA A 106 1.01 13.13 0.33
C ALA A 106 1.75 11.89 -0.20
N LEU A 107 1.02 10.89 -0.73
CA LEU A 107 1.60 9.71 -1.38
C LEU A 107 2.40 10.11 -2.62
N TRP A 108 1.86 10.95 -3.50
CA TRP A 108 2.56 11.44 -4.68
C TRP A 108 3.84 12.20 -4.31
N GLN A 109 3.76 13.16 -3.39
CA GLN A 109 4.94 13.92 -2.95
C GLN A 109 6.02 13.03 -2.35
N ARG A 110 5.62 12.01 -1.57
CA ARG A 110 6.55 10.99 -1.04
C ARG A 110 7.11 10.10 -2.14
N TRP A 111 6.31 9.70 -3.12
CA TRP A 111 6.76 8.93 -4.27
C TRP A 111 7.87 9.67 -5.02
N LEU A 112 7.72 10.97 -5.29
CA LEU A 112 8.74 11.76 -5.99
C LEU A 112 10.10 11.81 -5.28
N THR A 113 10.15 11.55 -3.98
CA THR A 113 11.35 11.72 -3.15
C THR A 113 11.90 10.44 -2.55
N HIS A 114 11.08 9.40 -2.38
CA HIS A 114 11.43 8.15 -1.71
C HIS A 114 11.30 6.95 -2.65
N ALA A 115 12.42 6.51 -3.22
CA ALA A 115 12.49 5.41 -4.16
C ALA A 115 12.50 4.04 -3.46
N VAL A 116 11.33 3.43 -3.32
CA VAL A 116 11.19 2.02 -2.90
C VAL A 116 11.48 1.03 -4.04
N ILE A 117 11.42 1.51 -5.29
CA ILE A 117 11.71 0.80 -6.52
C ILE A 117 12.23 1.81 -7.55
N ASP A 118 12.88 1.33 -8.61
CA ASP A 118 13.14 2.09 -9.83
C ASP A 118 12.08 1.75 -10.88
N GLU A 119 11.32 2.70 -11.41
CA GLU A 119 10.28 2.42 -12.40
C GLU A 119 10.84 1.81 -13.68
N PHE A 120 12.09 2.12 -14.03
CA PHE A 120 12.73 1.53 -15.21
C PHE A 120 12.84 0.00 -15.10
N SER A 121 12.89 -0.52 -13.86
CA SER A 121 12.90 -1.96 -13.58
C SER A 121 11.60 -2.71 -13.89
N ARG A 122 10.60 -2.01 -14.43
CA ARG A 122 9.32 -2.54 -14.94
C ARG A 122 9.26 -2.61 -16.47
N ILE A 123 10.27 -2.08 -17.15
CA ILE A 123 10.46 -2.26 -18.60
C ILE A 123 11.33 -3.49 -18.76
N ASP A 124 10.68 -4.66 -18.72
CA ASP A 124 11.39 -5.93 -18.56
C ASP A 124 12.26 -6.27 -19.77
N GLU A 125 11.91 -5.81 -20.98
CA GLU A 125 12.66 -6.12 -22.20
C GLU A 125 14.02 -5.46 -22.30
N ILE A 126 14.23 -4.31 -21.64
CA ILE A 126 15.54 -3.68 -21.56
C ILE A 126 16.33 -4.34 -20.43
N LYS A 127 17.32 -5.16 -20.77
CA LYS A 127 18.14 -5.89 -19.81
C LYS A 127 19.37 -5.07 -19.37
N GLY A 128 20.16 -5.61 -18.45
CA GLY A 128 21.39 -4.98 -17.95
C GLY A 128 21.21 -3.88 -16.88
N GLN A 129 19.97 -3.56 -16.53
CA GLN A 129 19.62 -2.51 -15.57
C GLN A 129 20.20 -2.71 -14.15
N ARG A 130 20.47 -3.97 -13.75
CA ARG A 130 20.99 -4.33 -12.42
C ARG A 130 22.50 -4.14 -12.29
N ILE A 131 23.20 -3.82 -13.37
CA ILE A 131 24.63 -3.58 -13.35
C ILE A 131 24.91 -2.27 -12.60
N LYS A 132 25.95 -2.29 -11.76
CA LYS A 132 26.33 -1.14 -10.93
C LYS A 132 26.59 0.09 -11.82
N ASN A 133 26.07 1.24 -11.39
CA ASN A 133 26.28 2.54 -12.02
C ASN A 133 25.73 2.70 -13.45
N VAL A 134 24.81 1.83 -13.89
CA VAL A 134 24.18 1.96 -15.22
C VAL A 134 23.01 2.93 -15.19
N ILE A 135 22.08 2.75 -14.26
CA ILE A 135 20.89 3.58 -14.14
C ILE A 135 21.18 4.81 -13.26
N SER A 136 20.65 5.97 -13.68
CA SER A 136 20.68 7.22 -12.93
C SER A 136 19.74 7.17 -11.72
N ALA A 137 19.86 8.12 -10.79
CA ALA A 137 19.00 8.11 -9.60
C ALA A 137 17.51 8.31 -9.96
N ALA A 138 16.63 7.55 -9.30
CA ALA A 138 15.18 7.62 -9.56
C ALA A 138 14.56 8.97 -9.15
N LYS A 139 14.96 9.55 -8.01
CA LYS A 139 14.39 10.81 -7.50
C LYS A 139 14.45 11.96 -8.53
N PRO A 140 15.62 12.32 -9.12
CA PRO A 140 15.67 13.35 -10.15
C PRO A 140 14.78 13.04 -11.36
N ARG A 141 14.75 11.79 -11.83
CA ARG A 141 13.92 11.39 -12.97
C ARG A 141 12.43 11.55 -12.69
N ARG A 142 11.95 11.10 -11.52
CA ARG A 142 10.57 11.30 -11.07
C ARG A 142 10.19 12.79 -11.02
N GLN A 143 11.09 13.63 -10.49
CA GLN A 143 10.87 15.07 -10.42
C GLN A 143 10.77 15.72 -11.81
N VAL A 144 11.53 15.23 -12.79
CA VAL A 144 11.43 15.70 -14.18
C VAL A 144 10.07 15.32 -14.77
N VAL A 145 9.61 14.07 -14.59
CA VAL A 145 8.29 13.64 -15.09
C VAL A 145 7.17 14.42 -14.39
N ALA A 146 7.27 14.66 -13.08
CA ALA A 146 6.29 15.46 -12.35
C ALA A 146 6.22 16.92 -12.86
N ARG A 147 7.38 17.51 -13.20
CA ARG A 147 7.43 18.85 -13.83
C ARG A 147 6.82 18.85 -15.23
N ALA A 148 7.01 17.78 -16.00
CA ALA A 148 6.37 17.64 -17.31
C ALA A 148 4.85 17.54 -17.17
N LEU A 149 4.38 16.71 -16.24
CA LEU A 149 2.96 16.57 -15.95
C LEU A 149 2.33 17.89 -15.48
N ALA A 150 3.01 18.65 -14.63
CA ALA A 150 2.54 19.97 -14.18
C ALA A 150 2.51 21.03 -15.31
N GLY A 151 3.18 20.78 -16.43
CA GLY A 151 3.15 21.63 -17.62
C GLY A 151 2.11 21.21 -18.67
N CYS A 152 1.38 20.11 -18.45
CA CYS A 152 0.29 19.69 -19.32
C CYS A 152 -0.91 20.65 -19.23
N PRO A 153 -1.71 20.77 -20.29
CA PRO A 153 -2.98 21.50 -20.20
C PRO A 153 -3.92 20.80 -19.21
N VAL A 154 -4.60 21.60 -18.40
CA VAL A 154 -5.52 21.11 -17.35
C VAL A 154 -6.85 20.76 -17.98
N ASP A 155 -7.39 19.59 -17.63
CA ASP A 155 -8.66 19.05 -18.14
C ASP A 155 -8.74 18.91 -19.69
N GLU A 156 -7.58 18.90 -20.35
CA GLU A 156 -7.46 18.63 -21.78
C GLU A 156 -6.63 17.37 -22.02
N TRP A 157 -7.02 16.59 -23.03
CA TRP A 157 -6.27 15.41 -23.45
C TRP A 157 -5.01 15.81 -24.21
N ILE A 158 -3.87 15.24 -23.82
CA ILE A 158 -2.61 15.32 -24.55
C ILE A 158 -2.15 13.90 -24.91
N GLY A 159 -1.99 13.66 -26.22
CA GLY A 159 -1.40 12.42 -26.72
C GLY A 159 0.05 12.26 -26.24
N VAL A 160 0.47 11.02 -25.98
CA VAL A 160 1.80 10.72 -25.43
C VAL A 160 2.93 11.27 -26.29
N ASP A 161 2.85 11.16 -27.61
CA ASP A 161 3.90 11.69 -28.49
C ASP A 161 3.95 13.22 -28.47
N GLY A 162 2.79 13.88 -28.29
CA GLY A 162 2.68 15.31 -28.06
C GLY A 162 3.35 15.73 -26.74
N LEU A 163 3.14 14.94 -25.68
CA LEU A 163 3.81 15.12 -24.39
C LEU A 163 5.32 14.95 -24.52
N PHE A 164 5.79 13.90 -25.18
CA PHE A 164 7.22 13.65 -25.43
C PHE A 164 7.86 14.81 -26.20
N ALA A 165 7.20 15.28 -27.25
CA ALA A 165 7.66 16.45 -28.00
C ALA A 165 7.73 17.71 -27.11
N SER A 166 6.73 17.93 -26.25
CA SER A 166 6.72 19.04 -25.29
C SER A 166 7.89 18.95 -24.28
N MET A 167 8.10 17.78 -23.68
CA MET A 167 9.21 17.52 -22.76
C MET A 167 10.56 17.80 -23.40
N ARG A 168 10.78 17.32 -24.63
CA ARG A 168 12.02 17.54 -25.38
C ARG A 168 12.23 19.02 -25.68
N ARG A 169 11.20 19.76 -26.11
CA ARG A 169 11.27 21.22 -26.32
C ARG A 169 11.61 21.97 -25.03
N ALA A 170 11.01 21.57 -23.91
CA ALA A 170 11.24 22.15 -22.60
C ALA A 170 12.54 21.67 -21.92
N ARG A 171 13.33 20.80 -22.57
CA ARG A 171 14.54 20.15 -22.01
C ARG A 171 14.27 19.41 -20.69
N LEU A 172 13.06 18.87 -20.53
CA LEU A 172 12.68 18.01 -19.42
C LEU A 172 13.08 16.58 -19.74
N ASN A 173 14.32 16.23 -19.41
CA ASN A 173 14.90 14.93 -19.75
C ASN A 173 15.11 14.05 -18.50
N PRO A 174 14.29 13.01 -18.26
CA PRO A 174 14.48 12.09 -17.14
C PRO A 174 15.56 11.04 -17.48
N ALA A 175 16.78 11.51 -17.75
CA ALA A 175 17.89 10.71 -18.29
C ALA A 175 18.07 9.38 -17.54
N VAL A 176 17.84 8.26 -18.23
CA VAL A 176 17.83 6.92 -17.60
C VAL A 176 19.24 6.40 -17.41
N ALA A 177 20.05 6.42 -18.48
CA ALA A 177 21.44 6.01 -18.41
C ALA A 177 22.27 7.07 -17.69
N ARG A 178 23.21 6.63 -16.84
CA ARG A 178 24.08 7.55 -16.08
C ARG A 178 25.09 8.27 -16.99
N SER A 179 25.46 7.67 -18.10
CA SER A 179 26.39 8.20 -19.10
C SER A 179 26.24 7.43 -20.41
N ASP A 180 26.83 7.94 -21.49
CA ASP A 180 26.84 7.25 -22.79
C ASP A 180 27.51 5.87 -22.69
N MET A 181 28.54 5.74 -21.85
CA MET A 181 29.18 4.45 -21.58
C MET A 181 28.26 3.45 -20.86
N ALA A 182 27.28 3.94 -20.09
CA ALA A 182 26.29 3.08 -19.44
C ALA A 182 25.28 2.49 -20.43
N LEU A 183 25.03 3.16 -21.57
CA LEU A 183 24.14 2.64 -22.62
C LEU A 183 24.63 1.30 -23.18
N TRP A 184 25.95 1.11 -23.27
CA TRP A 184 26.57 -0.16 -23.69
C TRP A 184 26.25 -1.34 -22.77
N LYS A 185 25.74 -1.08 -21.56
CA LYS A 185 25.32 -2.11 -20.60
C LYS A 185 23.83 -2.38 -20.64
N LEU A 186 23.04 -1.54 -21.32
CA LEU A 186 21.63 -1.77 -21.57
C LEU A 186 21.48 -2.42 -22.94
N TYR A 187 20.58 -3.40 -23.04
CA TYR A 187 20.42 -4.16 -24.27
C TYR A 187 19.05 -4.83 -24.35
N LEU A 188 18.61 -5.12 -25.58
CA LEU A 188 17.50 -6.02 -25.86
C LEU A 188 18.06 -7.39 -26.19
N VAL A 189 17.48 -8.46 -25.64
CA VAL A 189 17.82 -9.88 -25.90
C VAL A 189 19.27 -10.27 -25.59
N ASP A 190 20.25 -9.75 -26.33
CA ASP A 190 21.68 -10.05 -26.24
C ASP A 190 22.56 -8.78 -26.02
N PRO A 191 23.55 -8.80 -25.11
CA PRO A 191 24.37 -7.62 -24.79
C PRO A 191 25.37 -7.19 -25.88
N GLN A 192 25.74 -8.07 -26.81
CA GLN A 192 26.70 -7.78 -27.87
C GLN A 192 26.02 -7.17 -29.10
N TYR A 193 24.88 -7.74 -29.51
CA TYR A 193 24.17 -7.31 -30.72
C TYR A 193 23.03 -6.33 -30.43
N GLY A 194 22.27 -6.55 -29.36
CA GLY A 194 21.14 -5.68 -28.97
C GLY A 194 21.53 -4.51 -28.07
N SER A 195 22.81 -4.14 -28.01
CA SER A 195 23.30 -3.06 -27.14
C SER A 195 22.70 -1.71 -27.53
N LEU A 196 22.18 -0.96 -26.54
CA LEU A 196 21.67 0.39 -26.74
C LEU A 196 22.79 1.43 -26.85
N GLY A 197 24.06 1.03 -26.71
CA GLY A 197 25.22 1.90 -26.87
C GLY A 197 25.55 2.25 -28.33
N TYR A 198 25.00 1.52 -29.30
CA TYR A 198 25.15 1.85 -30.72
C TYR A 198 24.39 3.14 -31.06
N ASP A 199 24.97 3.94 -31.96
CA ASP A 199 24.37 5.19 -32.41
C ASP A 199 23.03 4.94 -33.12
N GLY A 200 22.01 5.71 -32.77
CA GLY A 200 20.63 5.54 -33.27
C GLY A 200 19.77 4.49 -32.55
N PHE A 201 20.35 3.63 -31.70
CA PHE A 201 19.62 2.52 -31.05
C PHE A 201 19.08 2.84 -29.64
N HIS A 202 19.27 4.06 -29.15
CA HIS A 202 18.79 4.53 -27.85
C HIS A 202 17.97 5.82 -27.99
N ARG A 203 17.06 5.86 -28.96
CA ARG A 203 16.17 7.02 -29.15
C ARG A 203 15.46 7.37 -27.83
N TRP A 204 15.18 8.66 -27.65
CA TRP A 204 14.59 9.21 -26.42
C TRP A 204 13.33 8.44 -26.00
N GLU A 205 12.52 8.03 -26.97
CA GLU A 205 11.27 7.32 -26.79
C GLU A 205 11.45 5.91 -26.16
N ILE A 206 12.60 5.25 -26.42
CA ILE A 206 12.94 3.91 -25.93
C ILE A 206 13.32 3.94 -24.44
N LEU A 207 14.12 4.92 -24.01
CA LEU A 207 14.60 5.00 -22.63
C LEU A 207 13.77 5.97 -21.80
N GLU A 208 13.89 7.26 -22.07
CA GLU A 208 13.22 8.30 -21.30
C GLU A 208 11.71 8.32 -21.52
N GLY A 209 11.26 8.02 -22.74
CA GLY A 209 9.85 7.84 -23.07
C GLY A 209 9.23 6.71 -22.28
N ARG A 210 9.76 5.48 -22.38
CA ARG A 210 9.26 4.33 -21.61
C ARG A 210 9.33 4.54 -20.10
N TYR A 211 10.39 5.17 -19.59
CA TYR A 211 10.45 5.57 -18.18
C TYR A 211 9.32 6.54 -17.80
N THR A 212 9.04 7.52 -18.65
CA THR A 212 7.96 8.49 -18.46
C THR A 212 6.60 7.80 -18.44
N LEU A 213 6.34 6.86 -19.36
CA LEU A 213 5.10 6.08 -19.38
C LEU A 213 4.94 5.22 -18.12
N ALA A 214 6.02 4.60 -17.63
CA ALA A 214 5.98 3.85 -16.39
C ALA A 214 5.56 4.74 -15.20
N VAL A 215 6.14 5.94 -15.07
CA VAL A 215 5.77 6.88 -13.99
C VAL A 215 4.32 7.36 -14.13
N LEU A 216 3.89 7.69 -15.35
CA LEU A 216 2.56 8.21 -15.61
C LEU A 216 1.49 7.13 -15.45
N PHE A 217 1.59 6.03 -16.19
CA PHE A 217 0.53 5.04 -16.24
C PHE A 217 0.43 4.24 -14.93
N GLU A 218 1.56 3.78 -14.39
CA GLU A 218 1.56 2.90 -13.22
C GLU A 218 1.43 3.63 -11.89
N TYR A 219 1.90 4.87 -11.78
CA TYR A 219 1.93 5.55 -10.49
C TYR A 219 1.03 6.78 -10.45
N ALA A 220 1.13 7.69 -11.43
CA ALA A 220 0.24 8.85 -11.47
C ALA A 220 -1.22 8.44 -11.78
N GLY A 221 -1.43 7.54 -12.74
CA GLY A 221 -2.74 6.99 -13.10
C GLY A 221 -3.36 6.18 -11.95
N THR A 222 -2.59 5.31 -11.29
CA THR A 222 -3.06 4.56 -10.12
C THR A 222 -3.42 5.46 -8.93
N LEU A 223 -2.69 6.55 -8.72
CA LEU A 223 -3.03 7.55 -7.70
C LEU A 223 -4.16 8.50 -8.12
N GLY A 224 -4.69 8.40 -9.34
CA GLY A 224 -5.83 9.19 -9.78
C GLY A 224 -5.50 10.60 -10.25
N LEU A 225 -4.22 10.91 -10.47
CA LEU A 225 -3.78 12.27 -10.86
C LEU A 225 -4.09 12.58 -12.32
N ILE A 226 -4.22 11.54 -13.15
CA ILE A 226 -4.45 11.67 -14.58
C ILE A 226 -5.51 10.67 -15.02
N ASP A 227 -6.44 11.12 -15.84
CA ASP A 227 -7.26 10.19 -16.61
C ASP A 227 -6.42 9.67 -17.78
N VAL A 228 -6.71 8.43 -18.19
CA VAL A 228 -5.88 7.71 -19.16
C VAL A 228 -6.72 7.21 -20.31
N GLU A 229 -6.18 7.33 -21.51
CA GLU A 229 -6.66 6.71 -22.73
C GLU A 229 -5.63 5.64 -23.14
N TYR A 230 -6.05 4.39 -23.26
CA TYR A 230 -5.15 3.27 -23.49
C TYR A 230 -5.80 2.11 -24.25
N VAL A 231 -4.93 1.29 -24.85
CA VAL A 231 -5.22 0.05 -25.59
C VAL A 231 -4.28 -1.04 -25.11
N HIS A 232 -4.45 -2.28 -25.58
CA HIS A 232 -3.48 -3.34 -25.31
C HIS A 232 -2.09 -2.95 -25.86
N PRO A 233 -0.97 -3.17 -25.15
CA PRO A 233 0.36 -2.70 -25.60
C PRO A 233 0.89 -3.38 -26.86
N ASP A 234 0.46 -4.60 -27.15
CA ASP A 234 0.95 -5.39 -28.28
C ASP A 234 0.71 -4.70 -29.62
N GLY A 235 1.79 -4.45 -30.37
CA GLY A 235 1.73 -3.87 -31.71
C GLY A 235 1.51 -2.36 -31.76
N GLU A 236 1.33 -1.68 -30.62
CA GLU A 236 0.93 -0.26 -30.61
C GLU A 236 2.07 0.72 -30.88
N ARG A 237 3.30 0.34 -30.52
CA ARG A 237 4.48 1.17 -30.75
C ARG A 237 5.52 0.40 -31.53
N ASP A 238 6.09 1.05 -32.54
CA ASP A 238 7.11 0.48 -33.41
C ASP A 238 8.48 1.18 -33.27
N ASP A 239 8.59 2.16 -32.37
CA ASP A 239 9.76 3.01 -32.13
C ASP A 239 11.03 2.26 -31.66
N PHE A 240 10.93 0.97 -31.42
CA PHE A 240 12.03 0.10 -31.00
C PHE A 240 12.29 -1.08 -31.97
N ARG A 241 11.44 -1.31 -32.99
CA ARG A 241 11.54 -2.50 -33.86
C ARG A 241 12.78 -2.52 -34.75
N ASP A 242 13.35 -1.35 -35.04
CA ASP A 242 14.61 -1.25 -35.77
C ASP A 242 15.82 -1.73 -34.94
N ASN A 243 15.66 -1.92 -33.62
CA ASN A 243 16.72 -2.45 -32.76
C ASN A 243 16.91 -3.95 -32.98
N TRP A 244 18.16 -4.39 -32.93
CA TRP A 244 18.48 -5.81 -33.05
C TRP A 244 17.80 -6.64 -31.96
N GLY A 245 17.10 -7.72 -32.35
CA GLY A 245 16.39 -8.62 -31.45
C GLY A 245 15.02 -8.10 -30.98
N ALA A 246 14.53 -6.98 -31.51
CA ALA A 246 13.22 -6.43 -31.20
C ALA A 246 12.11 -6.86 -32.18
N ASP A 247 12.46 -7.56 -33.25
CA ASP A 247 11.59 -7.94 -34.35
C ASP A 247 10.46 -8.88 -33.92
N GLU A 248 10.73 -9.77 -32.97
CA GLU A 248 9.75 -10.71 -32.40
C GLU A 248 9.02 -10.17 -31.16
N LEU A 249 9.33 -8.95 -30.69
CA LEU A 249 8.67 -8.38 -29.51
C LEU A 249 7.32 -7.77 -29.91
N ASP A 250 6.25 -8.21 -29.25
CA ASP A 250 4.92 -7.62 -29.44
C ASP A 250 4.88 -6.17 -28.92
N ALA A 251 5.53 -5.91 -27.79
CA ALA A 251 5.71 -4.58 -27.19
C ALA A 251 7.06 -4.50 -26.44
N LEU A 252 7.60 -3.28 -26.28
CA LEU A 252 8.82 -3.08 -25.48
C LEU A 252 8.50 -3.03 -23.97
N SER A 253 7.31 -2.55 -23.63
CA SER A 253 6.83 -2.52 -22.26
C SER A 253 5.32 -2.65 -22.17
N ARG A 254 4.84 -3.05 -21.00
CA ARG A 254 3.41 -3.03 -20.64
C ARG A 254 2.76 -1.63 -20.75
N TYR A 255 3.54 -0.56 -20.91
CA TYR A 255 3.03 0.82 -20.98
C TYR A 255 2.89 1.34 -22.40
N ASP A 256 3.27 0.54 -23.40
CA ASP A 256 3.31 0.97 -24.80
C ASP A 256 1.92 1.34 -25.33
N GLY A 257 0.88 0.73 -24.76
CA GLY A 257 -0.52 0.99 -25.10
C GLY A 257 -1.12 2.26 -24.49
N LEU A 258 -0.37 3.07 -23.72
CA LEU A 258 -0.86 4.38 -23.27
C LEU A 258 -0.86 5.37 -24.45
N GLN A 259 -2.05 5.89 -24.78
CA GLN A 259 -2.28 6.75 -25.95
C GLN A 259 -2.31 8.23 -25.58
N ALA A 260 -3.08 8.59 -24.55
CA ALA A 260 -3.18 9.96 -24.08
C ALA A 260 -3.43 10.03 -22.56
N ILE A 261 -3.17 11.21 -22.00
CA ILE A 261 -3.45 11.53 -20.60
C ILE A 261 -4.22 12.83 -20.51
N ARG A 262 -4.99 13.00 -19.44
CA ARG A 262 -5.61 14.27 -19.07
C ARG A 262 -5.35 14.56 -17.60
N LEU A 263 -4.77 15.73 -17.31
CA LEU A 263 -4.54 16.17 -15.94
C LEU A 263 -5.87 16.62 -15.31
N ASN A 264 -6.36 15.87 -14.33
CA ASN A 264 -7.65 16.12 -13.66
C ASN A 264 -7.51 17.02 -12.41
N ALA A 265 -8.62 17.27 -11.72
CA ALA A 265 -8.67 18.19 -10.58
C ALA A 265 -7.84 17.68 -9.39
N LEU A 266 -7.88 16.38 -9.12
CA LEU A 266 -7.05 15.74 -8.10
C LEU A 266 -5.57 15.82 -8.46
N GLY A 267 -5.21 15.64 -9.73
CA GLY A 267 -3.87 15.84 -10.26
C GLY A 267 -3.34 17.25 -10.01
N CYS A 268 -4.15 18.26 -10.34
CA CYS A 268 -3.81 19.66 -10.09
C CYS A 268 -3.54 19.93 -8.60
N PHE A 269 -4.39 19.40 -7.72
CA PHE A 269 -4.20 19.51 -6.28
C PHE A 269 -2.93 18.80 -5.79
N ALA A 270 -2.70 17.56 -6.25
CA ALA A 270 -1.54 16.76 -5.86
C ALA A 270 -0.21 17.39 -6.29
N LEU A 271 -0.19 18.05 -7.47
CA LEU A 271 0.96 18.77 -8.01
C LEU A 271 1.14 20.17 -7.42
N GLY A 272 0.16 20.67 -6.65
CA GLY A 272 0.20 22.02 -6.08
C GLY A 272 -0.11 23.13 -7.10
N LEU A 273 -0.83 22.80 -8.18
CA LEU A 273 -1.38 23.76 -9.14
C LEU A 273 -2.71 24.35 -8.66
N ALA A 274 -3.39 23.65 -7.75
CA ALA A 274 -4.58 24.12 -7.04
C ALA A 274 -4.36 24.00 -5.52
N ASP A 275 -4.78 25.03 -4.78
CA ASP A 275 -4.61 25.08 -3.31
C ASP A 275 -5.56 24.16 -2.55
N SER A 276 -6.74 23.90 -3.12
CA SER A 276 -7.78 23.07 -2.54
C SER A 276 -8.35 22.11 -3.58
N TYR A 277 -8.67 20.90 -3.13
CA TYR A 277 -9.40 19.94 -3.94
C TYR A 277 -10.90 20.11 -3.76
N GLN A 278 -11.62 20.29 -4.87
CA GLN A 278 -13.07 20.17 -4.92
C GLN A 278 -13.40 18.92 -5.74
N PRO A 279 -14.04 17.90 -5.14
CA PRO A 279 -14.46 16.75 -5.92
C PRO A 279 -15.47 17.19 -6.99
N PRO A 280 -15.46 16.56 -8.18
CA PRO A 280 -16.54 16.69 -9.15
C PRO A 280 -17.87 16.52 -8.43
N ALA A 281 -18.88 17.32 -8.81
CA ALA A 281 -20.20 17.32 -8.17
C ALA A 281 -20.65 15.87 -7.95
N ALA A 282 -20.72 15.47 -6.68
CA ALA A 282 -20.87 14.07 -6.33
C ALA A 282 -22.12 13.52 -7.02
N THR A 283 -21.94 12.56 -7.92
CA THR A 283 -22.93 11.48 -8.03
C THR A 283 -22.92 10.85 -6.66
N GLY A 284 -23.94 11.19 -5.86
CA GLY A 284 -23.90 11.18 -4.41
C GLY A 284 -23.17 9.96 -3.83
N GLN A 285 -22.41 10.16 -2.76
CA GLN A 285 -22.19 9.05 -1.82
C GLN A 285 -23.58 8.63 -1.34
N GLU A 286 -24.19 7.69 -2.06
CA GLU A 286 -25.50 7.18 -1.71
C GLU A 286 -25.36 6.61 -0.31
N ARG A 287 -26.08 7.22 0.63
CA ARG A 287 -26.42 6.57 1.88
C ARG A 287 -27.09 5.26 1.47
N GLY A 288 -26.44 4.15 1.78
CA GLY A 288 -26.77 2.85 1.23
C GLY A 288 -26.73 1.76 2.29
N LEU A 289 -26.75 2.15 3.57
CA LEU A 289 -26.81 1.26 4.72
C LEU A 289 -28.06 1.56 5.54
N LYS A 290 -28.74 0.51 5.97
CA LYS A 290 -29.76 0.55 7.02
C LYS A 290 -29.26 -0.24 8.22
N VAL A 291 -29.01 0.45 9.32
CA VAL A 291 -28.67 -0.18 10.59
C VAL A 291 -29.98 -0.41 11.36
N LEU A 292 -30.30 -1.68 11.61
CA LEU A 292 -31.54 -2.10 12.25
C LEU A 292 -31.36 -2.26 13.77
N PRO A 293 -32.42 -2.12 14.59
CA PRO A 293 -32.32 -2.24 16.05
C PRO A 293 -31.81 -3.60 16.54
N ASN A 294 -31.97 -4.65 15.73
CA ASN A 294 -31.43 -6.00 15.99
C ASN A 294 -29.94 -6.13 15.64
N LEU A 295 -29.26 -5.02 15.32
CA LEU A 295 -27.83 -4.93 14.98
C LEU A 295 -27.44 -5.54 13.64
N ASP A 296 -28.43 -5.77 12.76
CA ASP A 296 -28.16 -6.05 11.36
C ASP A 296 -27.92 -4.76 10.58
N VAL A 297 -26.90 -4.79 9.74
CA VAL A 297 -26.57 -3.76 8.75
C VAL A 297 -26.98 -4.30 7.39
N VAL A 298 -28.02 -3.72 6.81
CA VAL A 298 -28.54 -4.08 5.49
C VAL A 298 -28.01 -3.10 4.46
N VAL A 299 -27.33 -3.61 3.44
CA VAL A 299 -26.83 -2.80 2.33
C VAL A 299 -27.94 -2.64 1.29
N THR A 300 -28.41 -1.41 1.10
CA THR A 300 -29.49 -1.04 0.17
C THR A 300 -28.98 -0.46 -1.14
N GLY A 301 -27.78 0.14 -1.14
CA GLY A 301 -27.15 0.75 -2.33
C GLY A 301 -25.90 0.02 -2.82
N SER A 302 -25.08 0.68 -3.64
CA SER A 302 -23.75 0.15 -3.98
C SER A 302 -22.83 0.22 -2.76
N LEU A 303 -22.10 -0.86 -2.48
CA LEU A 303 -21.08 -0.90 -1.43
C LEU A 303 -19.70 -1.00 -2.09
N PRO A 304 -18.88 0.06 -2.06
CA PRO A 304 -17.53 0.00 -2.60
C PRO A 304 -16.68 -1.06 -1.88
N PRO A 305 -15.69 -1.69 -2.55
CA PRO A 305 -14.89 -2.76 -1.95
C PRO A 305 -14.22 -2.39 -0.63
N GLY A 306 -13.76 -1.14 -0.47
CA GLY A 306 -13.16 -0.67 0.78
C GLY A 306 -14.16 -0.61 1.95
N ASP A 307 -15.41 -0.27 1.66
CA ASP A 307 -16.47 -0.20 2.67
C ASP A 307 -16.96 -1.61 3.04
N GLU A 308 -17.00 -2.54 2.08
CA GLU A 308 -17.28 -3.95 2.33
C GLU A 308 -16.21 -4.59 3.23
N LEU A 309 -14.93 -4.31 2.96
CA LEU A 309 -13.81 -4.78 3.78
C LEU A 309 -13.89 -4.20 5.21
N LEU A 310 -14.20 -2.92 5.33
CA LEU A 310 -14.39 -2.28 6.62
C LEU A 310 -15.57 -2.90 7.38
N LEU A 311 -16.73 -3.02 6.76
CA LEU A 311 -17.93 -3.59 7.38
C LEU A 311 -17.68 -5.04 7.84
N SER A 312 -17.05 -5.84 6.99
CA SER A 312 -16.69 -7.23 7.30
C SER A 312 -15.60 -7.37 8.37
N ALA A 313 -14.87 -6.29 8.69
CA ALA A 313 -13.89 -6.30 9.77
C ALA A 313 -14.53 -6.13 11.16
N TYR A 314 -15.76 -5.59 11.25
CA TYR A 314 -16.46 -5.34 12.51
C TYR A 314 -17.76 -6.14 12.65
N ALA A 315 -18.25 -6.75 11.57
CA ALA A 315 -19.50 -7.50 11.54
C ALA A 315 -19.35 -8.76 10.69
N GLU A 316 -20.15 -9.78 11.00
CA GLU A 316 -20.15 -11.04 10.25
C GLU A 316 -21.16 -10.97 9.11
N GLN A 317 -20.74 -11.29 7.87
CA GLN A 317 -21.66 -11.36 6.74
C GLN A 317 -22.57 -12.59 6.88
N THR A 318 -23.83 -12.38 7.22
CA THR A 318 -24.82 -13.46 7.45
C THR A 318 -25.65 -13.76 6.20
N ALA A 319 -25.73 -12.83 5.27
CA ALA A 319 -26.28 -13.01 3.93
C ALA A 319 -25.59 -12.08 2.92
N ASP A 320 -25.88 -12.25 1.62
CA ASP A 320 -25.25 -11.49 0.52
C ASP A 320 -25.15 -9.97 0.78
N ARG A 321 -26.20 -9.39 1.36
CA ARG A 321 -26.28 -7.95 1.64
C ARG A 321 -26.55 -7.61 3.11
N VAL A 322 -26.29 -8.55 4.01
CA VAL A 322 -26.59 -8.39 5.44
C VAL A 322 -25.36 -8.77 6.27
N TRP A 323 -24.96 -7.85 7.15
CA TRP A 323 -23.92 -8.05 8.14
C TRP A 323 -24.51 -7.92 9.53
N THR A 324 -24.19 -8.83 10.43
CA THR A 324 -24.67 -8.81 11.81
C THR A 324 -23.54 -8.40 12.74
N ILE A 325 -23.77 -7.33 13.51
CA ILE A 325 -22.83 -6.84 14.53
C ILE A 325 -23.06 -7.63 15.83
N SER A 326 -21.98 -8.16 16.41
CA SER A 326 -22.04 -8.91 17.67
C SER A 326 -20.91 -8.48 18.62
N SER A 327 -21.04 -8.83 19.90
CA SER A 327 -19.94 -8.65 20.86
C SER A 327 -18.66 -9.37 20.40
N THR A 328 -18.80 -10.56 19.82
CA THR A 328 -17.67 -11.36 19.33
C THR A 328 -16.98 -10.67 18.16
N SER A 329 -17.73 -10.16 17.19
CA SER A 329 -17.16 -9.50 16.00
C SER A 329 -16.42 -8.22 16.39
N LEU A 330 -16.99 -7.41 17.28
CA LEU A 330 -16.35 -6.17 17.76
C LEU A 330 -15.11 -6.45 18.63
N LEU A 331 -15.13 -7.45 19.51
CA LEU A 331 -13.95 -7.86 20.28
C LEU A 331 -12.84 -8.38 19.37
N THR A 332 -13.20 -9.14 18.32
CA THR A 332 -12.24 -9.62 17.32
C THR A 332 -11.60 -8.44 16.58
N ALA A 333 -12.40 -7.43 16.19
CA ALA A 333 -11.87 -6.22 15.57
C ALA A 333 -10.86 -5.51 16.49
N LEU A 334 -11.18 -5.35 17.78
CA LEU A 334 -10.29 -4.75 18.78
C LEU A 334 -9.00 -5.57 18.97
N ASP A 335 -9.08 -6.90 18.99
CA ASP A 335 -7.91 -7.79 19.12
C ASP A 335 -6.95 -7.62 17.93
N THR A 336 -7.47 -7.33 16.74
CA THR A 336 -6.66 -6.98 15.55
C THR A 336 -6.10 -5.55 15.56
N GLY A 337 -6.37 -4.77 16.62
CA GLY A 337 -5.88 -3.40 16.79
C GLY A 337 -6.69 -2.33 16.04
N ARG A 338 -7.95 -2.63 15.70
CA ARG A 338 -8.89 -1.67 15.10
C ARG A 338 -9.61 -0.84 16.17
N GLU A 339 -10.18 0.30 15.79
CA GLU A 339 -10.80 1.26 16.71
C GLU A 339 -12.31 1.36 16.47
N LEU A 340 -13.14 1.11 17.49
CA LEU A 340 -14.60 1.14 17.34
C LEU A 340 -15.15 2.50 16.86
N ALA A 341 -14.47 3.60 17.16
CA ALA A 341 -14.85 4.94 16.71
C ALA A 341 -14.80 5.09 15.18
N GLU A 342 -13.89 4.37 14.51
CA GLU A 342 -13.86 4.32 13.05
C GLU A 342 -15.13 3.68 12.49
N PHE A 343 -15.57 2.58 13.10
CA PHE A 343 -16.74 1.83 12.66
C PHE A 343 -18.04 2.61 12.87
N THR A 344 -18.22 3.24 14.04
CA THR A 344 -19.41 4.04 14.32
C THR A 344 -19.46 5.28 13.43
N GLY A 345 -18.33 5.95 13.20
CA GLY A 345 -18.23 7.07 12.27
C GLY A 345 -18.57 6.67 10.83
N PHE A 346 -18.09 5.51 10.38
CA PHE A 346 -18.42 4.94 9.08
C PHE A 346 -19.93 4.69 8.95
N LEU A 347 -20.54 3.97 9.90
CA LEU A 347 -21.97 3.71 9.87
C LEU A 347 -22.78 5.00 9.87
N ALA A 348 -22.44 5.97 10.71
CA ALA A 348 -23.12 7.27 10.75
C ALA A 348 -23.02 8.04 9.42
N SER A 349 -21.89 7.93 8.71
CA SER A 349 -21.70 8.61 7.40
C SER A 349 -22.48 7.96 6.26
N ARG A 350 -22.71 6.65 6.33
CA ARG A 350 -23.33 5.84 5.27
C ARG A 350 -24.78 5.46 5.53
N ALA A 351 -25.24 5.57 6.77
CA ALA A 351 -26.59 5.20 7.14
C ALA A 351 -27.63 6.14 6.50
N GLU A 352 -28.68 5.55 5.92
CA GLU A 352 -29.84 6.29 5.43
C GLU A 352 -30.62 6.95 6.57
N ASN A 353 -30.71 6.23 7.69
CA ASN A 353 -31.45 6.61 8.89
C ASN A 353 -30.50 6.81 10.07
N GLU A 354 -31.02 7.40 11.15
CA GLU A 354 -30.30 7.47 12.42
C GLU A 354 -29.91 6.08 12.91
N VAL A 355 -28.68 5.95 13.39
CA VAL A 355 -28.13 4.69 13.89
C VAL A 355 -28.84 4.34 15.22
N PRO A 356 -29.36 3.12 15.40
CA PRO A 356 -30.10 2.76 16.62
C PRO A 356 -29.23 2.81 17.88
N GLY A 357 -29.77 3.34 18.99
CA GLY A 357 -29.06 3.39 20.28
C GLY A 357 -28.71 2.02 20.90
N THR A 358 -29.25 0.92 20.34
CA THR A 358 -28.79 -0.43 20.68
C THR A 358 -27.34 -0.66 20.27
N LEU A 359 -26.88 -0.03 19.17
CA LEU A 359 -25.48 -0.07 18.76
C LEU A 359 -24.59 0.68 19.74
N ASP A 360 -24.98 1.90 20.14
CA ASP A 360 -24.23 2.70 21.10
C ASP A 360 -24.04 1.95 22.42
N THR A 361 -25.12 1.34 22.92
CA THR A 361 -25.08 0.53 24.15
C THR A 361 -24.09 -0.65 24.04
N LEU A 362 -24.07 -1.33 22.88
CA LEU A 362 -23.13 -2.43 22.65
C LEU A 362 -21.68 -1.91 22.57
N VAL A 363 -21.44 -0.83 21.82
CA VAL A 363 -20.11 -0.25 21.64
C VAL A 363 -19.55 0.24 22.98
N ASP A 364 -20.37 0.87 23.82
CA ASP A 364 -19.97 1.32 25.16
C ASP A 364 -19.60 0.14 26.07
N ASP A 365 -20.41 -0.92 26.07
CA ASP A 365 -20.12 -2.11 26.87
C ASP A 365 -18.82 -2.80 26.42
N ILE A 366 -18.61 -2.95 25.12
CA ILE A 366 -17.37 -3.53 24.58
C ILE A 366 -16.16 -2.64 24.88
N SER A 367 -16.26 -1.33 24.69
CA SER A 367 -15.19 -0.38 25.02
C SER A 367 -14.80 -0.47 26.49
N ARG A 368 -15.80 -0.56 27.38
CA ARG A 368 -15.57 -0.74 28.81
C ARG A 368 -14.89 -2.07 29.13
N ARG A 369 -15.23 -3.16 28.44
CA ARG A 369 -14.63 -4.50 28.67
C ARG A 369 -13.21 -4.60 28.13
N ALA A 370 -12.95 -4.02 26.95
CA ALA A 370 -11.65 -4.09 26.29
C ALA A 370 -10.52 -3.46 27.12
N GLY A 371 -10.82 -2.41 27.88
CA GLY A 371 -9.85 -1.75 28.77
C GLY A 371 -9.61 -2.43 30.12
N GLN A 372 -10.23 -3.59 30.41
CA GLN A 372 -10.13 -4.21 31.75
C GLN A 372 -8.92 -5.12 31.93
N LEU A 373 -8.23 -5.47 30.85
CA LEU A 373 -7.03 -6.30 30.88
C LEU A 373 -5.81 -5.44 30.57
N THR A 374 -4.69 -5.71 31.24
CA THR A 374 -3.41 -5.03 30.99
C THR A 374 -2.34 -6.08 30.78
N ASP A 375 -1.69 -6.04 29.62
CA ASP A 375 -0.50 -6.85 29.38
C ASP A 375 0.68 -6.27 30.18
N LEU A 376 1.23 -7.08 31.08
CA LEU A 376 2.40 -6.74 31.90
C LEU A 376 3.71 -7.33 31.33
N GLY A 377 3.64 -7.93 30.14
CA GLY A 377 4.76 -8.52 29.42
C GLY A 377 5.14 -9.93 29.88
N HIS A 378 6.19 -10.46 29.26
CA HIS A 378 6.67 -11.81 29.53
C HIS A 378 7.45 -11.89 30.85
N VAL A 379 7.17 -12.94 31.61
CA VAL A 379 7.90 -13.29 32.83
C VAL A 379 8.48 -14.69 32.72
N ARG A 380 9.65 -14.89 33.31
CA ARG A 380 10.19 -16.22 33.59
C ARG A 380 9.55 -16.74 34.88
N MET A 381 8.87 -17.87 34.80
CA MET A 381 8.28 -18.52 35.97
C MET A 381 9.25 -19.55 36.56
N ILE A 382 9.46 -19.51 37.88
CA ILE A 382 10.30 -20.46 38.61
C ILE A 382 9.49 -21.08 39.74
N GLU A 383 9.37 -22.40 39.72
CA GLU A 383 8.80 -23.17 40.83
C GLU A 383 9.85 -23.36 41.93
N CYS A 384 9.45 -23.12 43.18
CA CYS A 384 10.22 -23.40 44.38
C CYS A 384 9.81 -24.77 44.96
N ALA A 385 10.74 -25.41 45.67
CA ALA A 385 10.52 -26.70 46.30
C ALA A 385 9.31 -26.70 47.27
N ASP A 386 9.08 -25.59 47.98
CA ASP A 386 7.96 -25.40 48.88
C ASP A 386 7.58 -23.90 48.99
N SER A 387 6.49 -23.61 49.73
CA SER A 387 5.97 -22.25 49.88
C SER A 387 6.81 -21.38 50.82
N ALA A 388 7.55 -21.99 51.75
CA ALA A 388 8.44 -21.27 52.65
C ALA A 388 9.63 -20.70 51.87
N LEU A 389 10.20 -21.48 50.97
CA LEU A 389 11.28 -21.05 50.07
C LEU A 389 10.80 -19.94 49.12
N ALA A 390 9.62 -20.11 48.51
CA ALA A 390 9.06 -19.08 47.63
C ALA A 390 8.84 -17.76 48.39
N THR A 391 8.32 -17.83 49.61
CA THR A 391 8.09 -16.65 50.47
C THR A 391 9.41 -16.01 50.90
N LEU A 392 10.42 -16.82 51.26
CA LEU A 392 11.75 -16.34 51.63
C LEU A 392 12.37 -15.54 50.48
N ILE A 393 12.39 -16.12 49.28
CA ILE A 393 12.97 -15.45 48.11
C ILE A 393 12.13 -14.25 47.67
N ALA A 394 10.80 -14.31 47.74
CA ALA A 394 9.95 -13.17 47.37
C ALA A 394 10.04 -11.98 48.35
N ARG A 395 10.35 -12.24 49.63
CA ARG A 395 10.41 -11.20 50.68
C ARG A 395 11.83 -10.72 50.98
N ASP A 396 12.86 -11.44 50.55
CA ASP A 396 14.25 -11.02 50.76
C ASP A 396 14.54 -9.65 50.11
N ARG A 397 15.35 -8.85 50.80
CA ARG A 397 15.62 -7.46 50.40
C ARG A 397 16.30 -7.36 49.03
N ALA A 398 17.12 -8.34 48.66
CA ALA A 398 17.87 -8.33 47.40
C ALA A 398 17.01 -8.78 46.20
N THR A 399 15.96 -9.56 46.42
CA THR A 399 15.15 -10.20 45.37
C THR A 399 13.72 -9.66 45.28
N ARG A 400 13.17 -9.05 46.33
CA ARG A 400 11.76 -8.58 46.38
C ARG A 400 11.35 -7.60 45.27
N SER A 401 12.29 -6.82 44.75
CA SER A 401 12.04 -5.88 43.64
C SER A 401 12.29 -6.51 42.26
N LEU A 402 12.77 -7.76 42.23
CA LEU A 402 13.19 -8.46 41.02
C LEU A 402 12.23 -9.60 40.65
N CYS A 403 11.37 -10.03 41.57
CA CYS A 403 10.35 -11.04 41.33
C CYS A 403 9.02 -10.68 42.00
N ARG A 404 7.96 -11.39 41.62
CA ARG A 404 6.66 -11.37 42.30
C ARG A 404 6.25 -12.80 42.61
N LEU A 405 5.76 -13.03 43.83
CA LEU A 405 5.17 -14.31 44.21
C LEU A 405 3.84 -14.52 43.46
N VAL A 406 3.67 -15.67 42.84
CA VAL A 406 2.47 -16.09 42.10
C VAL A 406 1.99 -17.42 42.71
N GLY A 407 0.81 -17.40 43.32
CA GLY A 407 0.35 -18.50 44.19
C GLY A 407 1.32 -18.72 45.36
N ASP A 408 1.46 -19.96 45.80
CA ASP A 408 2.22 -20.26 47.02
C ASP A 408 3.66 -20.69 46.75
N ARG A 409 3.97 -21.17 45.54
CA ARG A 409 5.26 -21.82 45.21
C ARG A 409 5.97 -21.27 43.98
N HIS A 410 5.41 -20.30 43.27
CA HIS A 410 5.98 -19.80 42.02
C HIS A 410 6.46 -18.35 42.12
N LEU A 411 7.58 -18.06 41.48
CA LEU A 411 8.13 -16.72 41.33
C LEU A 411 8.07 -16.30 39.87
N ALA A 412 7.42 -15.17 39.59
CA ALA A 412 7.44 -14.51 38.30
C ALA A 412 8.57 -13.47 38.27
N ILE A 413 9.49 -13.61 37.31
CA ILE A 413 10.66 -12.75 37.16
C ILE A 413 10.57 -12.07 35.79
N PRO A 414 10.46 -10.73 35.73
CA PRO A 414 10.54 -10.00 34.46
C PRO A 414 11.84 -10.32 33.70
N LEU A 415 11.76 -10.54 32.39
CA LEU A 415 12.91 -10.97 31.58
C LEU A 415 14.08 -9.97 31.64
N ASP A 416 13.80 -8.66 31.72
CA ASP A 416 14.79 -7.59 31.88
C ASP A 416 15.53 -7.64 33.23
N ARG A 417 14.94 -8.30 34.24
CA ARG A 417 15.49 -8.43 35.61
C ARG A 417 16.14 -9.77 35.88
N GLU A 418 16.06 -10.73 34.95
CA GLU A 418 16.51 -12.10 35.16
C GLU A 418 17.98 -12.18 35.60
N SER A 419 18.88 -11.48 34.90
CA SER A 419 20.31 -11.51 35.20
C SER A 419 20.61 -11.01 36.63
N LYS A 420 19.92 -9.95 37.07
CA LYS A 420 20.06 -9.41 38.43
C LYS A 420 19.50 -10.37 39.47
N PHE A 421 18.35 -10.98 39.18
CA PHE A 421 17.71 -11.96 40.05
C PHE A 421 18.60 -13.19 40.25
N ARG A 422 19.21 -13.71 39.18
CA ARG A 422 20.12 -14.86 39.22
C ARG A 422 21.32 -14.61 40.15
N VAL A 423 21.87 -13.39 40.12
CA VAL A 423 22.96 -13.00 41.04
C VAL A 423 22.47 -12.91 42.48
N ALA A 424 21.29 -12.32 42.72
CA ALA A 424 20.73 -12.15 44.06
C ALA A 424 20.37 -13.50 44.72
N VAL A 425 19.72 -14.41 43.97
CA VAL A 425 19.35 -15.74 44.47
C VAL A 425 20.57 -16.61 44.74
N ARG A 426 21.64 -16.47 43.94
CA ARG A 426 22.91 -17.15 44.20
C ARG A 426 23.56 -16.71 45.51
N LYS A 427 23.39 -15.44 45.91
CA LYS A 427 23.83 -14.94 47.23
C LYS A 427 22.98 -15.49 48.38
N LEU A 428 21.73 -15.88 48.13
CA LEU A 428 20.85 -16.57 49.08
C LEU A 428 21.12 -18.08 49.17
N GLY A 429 22.07 -18.60 48.39
CA GLY A 429 22.44 -20.02 48.41
C GLY A 429 21.66 -20.91 47.44
N TYR A 430 20.85 -20.33 46.54
CA TYR A 430 20.07 -21.09 45.57
C TYR A 430 20.54 -20.82 44.14
N VAL A 431 20.36 -21.80 43.25
CA VAL A 431 20.69 -21.66 41.83
C VAL A 431 19.42 -21.69 41.02
N MET A 432 19.18 -20.64 40.24
CA MET A 432 18.08 -20.63 39.28
C MET A 432 18.39 -21.60 38.14
N PRO A 433 17.47 -22.52 37.79
CA PRO A 433 17.67 -23.45 36.67
C PRO A 433 17.84 -22.69 35.34
N THR A 434 18.62 -23.26 34.43
CA THR A 434 18.74 -22.81 33.04
C THR A 434 17.63 -23.43 32.19
N SER A 435 17.10 -22.69 31.22
CA SER A 435 16.18 -23.25 30.21
C SER A 435 16.83 -24.43 29.50
N SER A 436 16.17 -25.58 29.46
CA SER A 436 16.42 -26.62 28.45
C SER A 436 15.92 -26.15 27.08
#